data_AF-A0A3R8AI20-F1
#
_entry.id   AF-A0A3R8AI20-F1
#
_cell.length_a   1.000
_cell.length_b   1.000
_cell.length_c   1.000
_cell.angle_alpha   90.00
_cell.angle_beta   90.00
_cell.angle_gamma   90.00
#
_symmetry.space_group_name_H-M   'P 1'
#
loop_
_entity.id
_entity.type
_entity.pdbx_description
1 polymer ?
#
loop_
_entity_poly.entity_id
_entity_poly.type
_entity_poly.pdbx_seq_one_letter_code
_entity_poly.pdbx_strand_id
1 'polypeptide(L)'
;MFFLSSFCLGLWRQSIVRCADNTGVIKACIIGIRNKYGTGKIGARIRVSVRDKTPECTAPKMPKGVIVRRRKETRRKDGSYIKFDENAFVIIQKNKARGTKIKGPVPMEIRHNCKTLARWIF
;
A
#
# COMPACT_ATOMS: atom_id res chain seq x y z
N MET A 1 9.03 23.69 -21.26
CA MET A 1 8.86 23.91 -19.81
C MET A 1 7.40 23.59 -19.46
N PHE A 2 7.08 22.31 -19.26
CA PHE A 2 5.72 21.88 -18.97
C PHE A 2 5.45 22.09 -17.48
N PHE A 3 4.52 23.00 -17.18
CA PHE A 3 3.88 23.11 -15.88
C PHE A 3 3.20 21.78 -15.53
N LEU A 4 3.87 20.95 -14.75
CA LEU A 4 3.22 19.87 -13.99
C LEU A 4 2.45 20.55 -12.86
N SER A 5 1.27 21.07 -13.19
CA SER A 5 0.31 21.47 -12.18
C SER A 5 0.06 20.27 -11.27
N SER A 6 0.17 20.51 -9.98
CA SER A 6 0.02 19.59 -8.86
C SER A 6 -1.37 18.96 -8.74
N PHE A 7 -1.91 18.40 -9.81
CA PHE A 7 -3.09 17.56 -9.77
C PHE A 7 -2.70 16.17 -9.25
N CYS A 8 -2.73 16.06 -7.92
CA CYS A 8 -3.33 14.90 -7.28
C CYS A 8 -2.56 13.57 -7.47
N LEU A 9 -1.27 13.50 -7.08
CA LEU A 9 -0.45 12.29 -7.21
C LEU A 9 -0.93 11.14 -6.30
N GLY A 10 -1.97 10.44 -6.73
CA GLY A 10 -2.36 9.13 -6.22
C GLY A 10 -1.32 8.06 -6.53
N LEU A 11 -1.61 6.82 -6.13
CA LEU A 11 -0.75 5.67 -6.46
C LEU A 11 -1.19 5.07 -7.79
N TRP A 12 -0.25 4.91 -8.72
CA TRP A 12 -0.50 4.36 -10.05
C TRP A 12 0.45 3.18 -10.31
N ARG A 13 0.30 2.54 -11.46
CA ARG A 13 1.35 1.63 -11.96
C ARG A 13 2.66 2.41 -12.06
N GLN A 14 3.78 1.74 -11.83
CA GLN A 14 5.14 2.28 -11.74
C GLN A 14 5.44 3.15 -10.50
N SER A 15 4.44 3.51 -9.68
CA SER A 15 4.70 4.21 -8.41
C SER A 15 5.54 3.35 -7.46
N ILE A 16 6.47 3.99 -6.75
CA ILE A 16 7.28 3.37 -5.70
C ILE A 16 6.57 3.52 -4.35
N VAL A 17 6.52 2.42 -3.60
CA VAL A 17 5.89 2.34 -2.27
C VAL A 17 6.83 1.69 -1.27
N ARG A 18 6.79 2.16 -0.02
CA ARG A 18 7.55 1.58 1.10
C ARG A 18 6.83 0.38 1.67
N CYS A 19 7.59 -0.63 2.09
CA CYS A 19 7.00 -1.76 2.78
C CYS A 19 6.83 -1.43 4.27
N ALA A 20 5.60 -1.57 4.78
CA ALA A 20 5.25 -1.28 6.16
C ALA A 20 5.15 -2.56 7.02
N ASP A 21 5.90 -3.61 6.69
CA ASP A 21 5.94 -4.83 7.50
C ASP A 21 7.38 -5.26 7.81
N ASN A 22 7.52 -6.38 8.50
CA ASN A 22 8.79 -6.97 8.89
C ASN A 22 9.26 -8.08 7.94
N THR A 23 8.77 -8.19 6.69
CA THR A 23 9.22 -9.27 5.79
C THR A 23 10.62 -9.05 5.21
N GLY A 24 11.27 -7.93 5.51
CA GLY A 24 12.59 -7.55 4.98
C GLY A 24 12.54 -6.82 3.64
N VAL A 25 11.36 -6.58 3.05
CA VAL A 25 11.26 -5.71 1.87
C VAL A 25 11.34 -4.25 2.32
N ILE A 26 12.05 -3.40 1.58
CA ILE A 26 12.23 -1.97 1.91
C ILE A 26 11.34 -1.12 1.01
N LYS A 27 11.45 -1.27 -0.32
CA LYS A 27 10.63 -0.58 -1.32
C LYS A 27 10.28 -1.51 -2.49
N ALA A 28 9.13 -1.25 -3.08
CA ALA A 28 8.64 -1.98 -4.24
C ALA A 28 7.95 -1.05 -5.22
N CYS A 29 7.89 -1.48 -6.48
CA CYS A 29 7.25 -0.78 -7.57
C CYS A 29 5.89 -1.44 -7.87
N ILE A 30 4.82 -0.66 -7.95
CA ILE A 30 3.49 -1.17 -8.28
C ILE A 30 3.46 -1.60 -9.75
N ILE A 31 3.19 -2.88 -10.02
CA ILE A 31 3.08 -3.42 -11.38
C ILE A 31 1.62 -3.71 -11.77
N GLY A 32 0.72 -3.81 -10.79
CA GLY A 32 -0.70 -3.97 -11.04
C GLY A 32 -1.55 -3.56 -9.86
N ILE A 33 -2.69 -2.95 -10.12
CA ILE A 33 -3.66 -2.52 -9.11
C ILE A 33 -4.98 -3.22 -9.41
N ARG A 34 -5.53 -3.94 -8.44
CA ARG A 34 -6.79 -4.66 -8.61
C ARG A 34 -7.99 -3.75 -8.33
N ASN A 35 -8.32 -2.88 -9.27
CA ASN A 35 -9.59 -2.15 -9.32
C ASN A 35 -9.88 -1.61 -10.73
N LYS A 36 -11.10 -1.12 -10.96
CA LYS A 36 -11.55 -0.59 -12.26
C LYS A 36 -10.93 0.76 -12.66
N TYR A 37 -10.31 1.48 -11.73
CA TYR A 37 -9.86 2.86 -11.94
C TYR A 37 -8.36 2.99 -12.20
N GLY A 38 -7.57 1.93 -12.00
CA GLY A 38 -6.12 1.97 -12.14
C GLY A 38 -5.37 2.77 -11.06
N THR A 39 -6.06 3.33 -10.07
CA THR A 39 -5.49 4.11 -8.95
C THR A 39 -5.52 3.32 -7.64
N GLY A 40 -4.40 3.25 -6.94
CA GLY A 40 -4.25 2.66 -5.62
C GLY A 40 -4.92 3.51 -4.53
N LYS A 41 -5.95 2.94 -3.90
CA LYS A 41 -6.61 3.48 -2.70
C LYS A 41 -6.17 2.69 -1.46
N ILE A 42 -6.37 3.26 -0.27
CA ILE A 42 -6.18 2.53 0.99
C ILE A 42 -7.03 1.25 0.97
N GLY A 43 -6.42 0.11 1.29
CA GLY A 43 -7.04 -1.23 1.25
C GLY A 43 -7.07 -1.89 -0.13
N ALA A 44 -6.62 -1.21 -1.20
CA ALA A 44 -6.56 -1.83 -2.52
C ALA A 44 -5.49 -2.92 -2.58
N ARG A 45 -5.85 -4.06 -3.19
CA ARG A 45 -4.91 -5.16 -3.47
C ARG A 45 -4.06 -4.81 -4.69
N ILE A 46 -2.75 -5.00 -4.57
CA ILE A 46 -1.76 -4.67 -5.60
C ILE A 46 -0.85 -5.87 -5.86
N ARG A 47 -0.25 -5.91 -7.05
CA ARG A 47 0.96 -6.69 -7.34
C ARG A 47 2.12 -5.71 -7.40
N VAL A 48 3.24 -6.08 -6.78
CA VAL A 48 4.44 -5.24 -6.75
C VAL A 48 5.65 -6.03 -7.23
N SER A 49 6.65 -5.34 -7.75
CA SER A 49 7.99 -5.87 -8.01
C SER A 49 8.94 -5.29 -6.96
N VAL A 50 9.60 -6.15 -6.19
CA VAL A 50 10.54 -5.73 -5.13
C VAL A 50 11.73 -5.02 -5.78
N ARG A 51 12.04 -3.83 -5.30
CA ARG A 51 13.18 -3.02 -5.78
C ARG A 51 14.34 -3.03 -4.82
N ASP A 52 14.06 -3.20 -3.54
CA ASP A 52 15.07 -3.16 -2.48
C ASP A 52 14.58 -3.98 -1.28
N LYS A 53 15.50 -4.71 -0.67
CA LYS A 53 15.23 -5.67 0.40
C LYS A 53 16.49 -5.96 1.21
N THR A 54 16.30 -6.39 2.45
CA THR A 54 17.39 -6.91 3.29
C THR A 54 17.91 -8.24 2.74
N PRO A 55 19.16 -8.63 3.07
CA PRO A 55 19.73 -9.92 2.64
C PRO A 55 18.91 -11.14 3.09
N GLU A 56 18.35 -11.08 4.30
CA GLU A 56 17.54 -12.14 4.91
C GLU A 56 16.10 -12.24 4.36
N CYS A 57 15.70 -11.32 3.48
CA CYS A 57 14.34 -11.25 2.97
C CYS A 57 13.99 -12.46 2.09
N THR A 58 13.08 -13.31 2.58
CA THR A 58 12.55 -14.49 1.87
C THR A 58 11.35 -14.20 0.96
N ALA A 59 10.88 -12.95 0.91
CA ALA A 59 9.76 -12.58 0.05
C ALA A 59 10.08 -12.82 -1.45
N PRO A 60 9.10 -13.31 -2.24
CA PRO A 60 9.30 -13.52 -3.67
C PRO A 60 9.58 -12.20 -4.38
N LYS A 61 10.20 -12.24 -5.56
CA LYS A 61 10.52 -11.04 -6.36
C LYS A 61 9.27 -10.21 -6.72
N MET A 62 8.14 -10.86 -6.94
CA MET A 62 6.87 -10.21 -7.31
C MET A 62 5.71 -10.58 -6.38
N PRO A 63 5.67 -10.05 -5.13
CA PRO A 63 4.63 -10.36 -4.17
C PRO A 63 3.31 -9.63 -4.46
N LYS A 64 2.24 -10.13 -3.86
CA LYS A 64 0.97 -9.41 -3.72
C LYS A 64 1.02 -8.56 -2.45
N GLY A 65 0.30 -7.44 -2.44
CA GLY A 65 0.25 -6.54 -1.31
C GLY A 65 -1.09 -5.82 -1.16
N VAL A 66 -1.23 -5.09 -0.06
CA VAL A 66 -2.35 -4.19 0.23
C VAL A 66 -1.79 -2.82 0.58
N ILE A 67 -2.32 -1.77 -0.04
CA ILE A 67 -1.95 -0.39 0.30
C ILE A 67 -2.54 -0.06 1.68
N VAL A 68 -1.69 0.39 2.60
CA VAL A 68 -2.10 0.78 3.96
C VAL A 68 -2.03 2.29 4.18
N ARG A 69 -1.06 2.99 3.56
CA ARG A 69 -0.90 4.44 3.67
C ARG A 69 -0.73 5.07 2.29
N ARG A 70 -1.23 6.29 2.13
CA ARG A 70 -1.16 7.08 0.89
C ARG A 70 -0.96 8.55 1.24
N ARG A 71 -0.03 9.21 0.54
CA ARG A 71 0.25 10.65 0.65
C ARG A 71 -0.91 11.50 0.17
N LYS A 72 -1.49 11.11 -0.95
CA LYS A 72 -2.64 11.80 -1.52
C LYS A 72 -3.89 11.56 -0.67
N GLU A 73 -4.56 12.64 -0.32
CA GLU A 73 -5.64 12.66 0.65
C GLU A 73 -6.80 11.75 0.27
N THR A 74 -7.42 11.15 1.29
CA THR A 74 -8.63 10.34 1.18
C THR A 74 -9.74 11.05 1.95
N ARG A 75 -10.82 11.39 1.24
CA ARG A 75 -12.01 12.00 1.83
C ARG A 75 -12.83 10.94 2.57
N ARG A 76 -13.23 11.25 3.79
CA ARG A 76 -14.11 10.43 4.63
C ARG A 76 -15.57 10.86 4.46
N LYS A 77 -16.48 10.02 4.96
CA LYS A 77 -17.93 10.25 4.87
C LYS A 77 -18.40 11.45 5.68
N ASP A 78 -17.71 11.74 6.79
CA ASP A 78 -17.93 12.93 7.63
C ASP A 78 -17.40 14.22 7.01
N GLY A 79 -16.81 14.15 5.80
CA GLY A 79 -16.23 15.30 5.11
C GLY A 79 -14.78 15.59 5.47
N SER A 80 -14.23 14.95 6.50
CA SER A 80 -12.82 15.10 6.88
C SER A 80 -11.89 14.44 5.85
N TYR A 81 -10.61 14.85 5.84
CA TYR A 81 -9.58 14.30 4.97
C TYR A 81 -8.47 13.66 5.79
N ILE A 82 -8.03 12.47 5.39
CA ILE A 82 -6.83 11.83 5.92
C ILE A 82 -5.72 11.79 4.87
N LYS A 83 -4.50 12.16 5.28
CA LYS A 83 -3.26 12.01 4.51
C LYS A 83 -2.18 11.41 5.39
N PHE A 84 -1.23 10.72 4.78
CA PHE A 84 -0.06 10.16 5.46
C PHE A 84 1.23 10.75 4.90
N ASP A 85 2.32 10.68 5.66
CA ASP A 85 3.61 11.21 5.23
C ASP A 85 4.29 10.35 4.16
N GLU A 86 3.88 9.09 4.02
CA GLU A 86 4.45 8.15 3.05
C GLU A 86 3.38 7.25 2.40
N ASN A 87 3.71 6.77 1.20
CA ASN A 87 2.97 5.72 0.53
C ASN A 87 3.50 4.37 0.97
N ALA A 88 2.66 3.56 1.61
CA ALA A 88 3.10 2.28 2.16
C ALA A 88 2.13 1.14 1.89
N PHE A 89 2.70 -0.07 1.80
CA PHE A 89 1.96 -1.31 1.58
C PHE A 89 2.47 -2.43 2.49
N VAL A 90 1.64 -3.45 2.68
CA VAL A 90 1.96 -4.68 3.41
C VAL A 90 1.88 -5.86 2.45
N ILE A 91 2.80 -6.82 2.56
CA ILE A 91 2.81 -8.03 1.74
C ILE A 91 1.75 -9.00 2.24
N ILE A 92 1.04 -9.61 1.29
CA ILE A 92 0.02 -10.62 1.58
C ILE A 92 0.29 -11.94 0.85
N GLN A 93 -0.04 -13.04 1.51
CA GLN A 93 -0.01 -14.39 0.95
C GLN A 93 -1.32 -15.10 1.32
N LYS A 94 -1.99 -15.70 0.31
CA LYS A 94 -3.32 -16.34 0.49
C LYS A 94 -4.32 -15.47 1.27
N ASN A 95 -4.33 -14.16 0.99
CA ASN A 95 -5.16 -13.12 1.64
C ASN A 95 -4.86 -12.79 3.11
N LYS A 96 -3.81 -13.35 3.71
CA LYS A 96 -3.32 -12.99 5.05
C LYS A 96 -2.04 -12.15 4.94
N ALA A 97 -1.73 -11.36 5.97
CA ALA A 97 -0.44 -10.68 6.05
C ALA A 97 0.68 -11.73 6.04
N ARG A 98 1.75 -11.47 5.28
CA ARG A 98 2.94 -12.33 5.29
C ARG A 98 3.88 -11.99 6.45
N GLY A 99 3.98 -10.70 6.78
CA GLY A 99 4.70 -10.25 7.96
C GLY A 99 3.91 -10.51 9.24
N THR A 100 4.63 -10.58 10.35
CA THR A 100 4.08 -10.74 11.71
C THR A 100 3.71 -9.39 12.34
N LYS A 101 4.30 -8.29 11.88
CA LYS A 101 4.08 -6.96 12.45
C LYS A 101 3.99 -5.90 11.35
N ILE A 102 3.07 -4.94 11.52
CA ILE A 102 2.99 -3.74 10.69
C ILE A 102 3.74 -2.59 11.39
N LYS A 103 4.50 -1.84 10.61
CA LYS A 103 5.25 -0.66 11.04
C LYS A 103 4.40 0.60 10.80
N GLY A 104 4.21 1.39 11.86
CA GLY A 104 3.49 2.66 11.81
C GLY A 104 1.96 2.51 11.82
N PRO A 105 1.22 3.64 11.75
CA PRO A 105 -0.22 3.65 11.91
C PRO A 105 -0.95 2.98 10.74
N VAL A 106 -2.11 2.40 11.03
CA VAL A 106 -3.00 1.79 10.05
C VAL A 106 -4.37 2.49 10.09
N PRO A 107 -4.85 3.04 8.96
CA PRO A 107 -6.16 3.69 8.88
C PRO A 107 -7.33 2.72 9.11
N MET A 108 -8.41 3.22 9.73
CA MET A 108 -9.67 2.48 9.94
C MET A 108 -10.33 2.06 8.63
N GLU A 109 -10.06 2.76 7.54
CA GLU A 109 -10.52 2.46 6.18
C GLU A 109 -10.17 1.02 5.74
N ILE A 110 -9.14 0.42 6.32
CA ILE A 110 -8.79 -0.99 6.11
C ILE A 110 -9.92 -1.94 6.53
N ARG A 111 -10.68 -1.62 7.58
CA ARG A 111 -11.83 -2.43 8.05
C ARG A 111 -12.86 -2.66 6.95
N HIS A 112 -13.13 -1.64 6.15
CA HIS A 112 -14.11 -1.70 5.08
C HIS A 112 -13.51 -2.23 3.77
N ASN A 113 -12.28 -1.83 3.45
CA ASN A 113 -11.68 -2.10 2.13
C ASN A 113 -10.95 -3.44 2.05
N CYS A 114 -10.48 -3.99 3.17
CA CYS A 114 -9.79 -5.28 3.21
C CYS A 114 -10.12 -6.05 4.51
N LYS A 115 -11.28 -6.71 4.53
CA LYS A 115 -11.76 -7.51 5.68
C LYS A 115 -10.73 -8.52 6.20
N THR A 116 -9.99 -9.17 5.31
CA THR A 116 -9.02 -10.21 5.70
C THR A 116 -7.81 -9.64 6.44
N LEU A 117 -7.36 -8.45 6.03
CA LEU A 117 -6.28 -7.76 6.72
C LEU A 117 -6.79 -7.11 8.02
N ALA A 118 -7.98 -6.53 7.98
CA ALA A 118 -8.61 -5.90 9.14
C ALA A 118 -8.75 -6.85 10.33
N ARG A 119 -9.25 -8.07 10.12
CA ARG A 119 -9.41 -9.11 11.17
C ARG A 119 -8.11 -9.53 11.85
N TRP A 120 -6.97 -9.22 11.24
CA TRP A 120 -5.66 -9.56 11.78
C TRP A 120 -5.01 -8.37 12.49
N ILE A 121 -5.39 -7.15 12.12
CA ILE A 121 -4.85 -5.90 12.70
C ILE A 121 -5.65 -5.47 13.92
N PHE A 122 -6.98 -5.59 13.85
CA PHE A 122 -7.94 -5.16 14.85
C PHE A 122 -8.65 -6.38 15.43
#